data_AF-A0A212FER4-F1
#
_entry.id   AF-A0A212FER4-F1
#
_cell.length_a   1.000
_cell.length_b   1.000
_cell.length_c   1.000
_cell.angle_alpha   90.00
_cell.angle_beta   90.00
_cell.angle_gamma   90.00
#
_symmetry.space_group_name_H-M   'P 1'
#
loop_
_entity.id
_entity.type
_entity.pdbx_description
1 polymer ?
#
loop_
_entity_poly.entity_id
_entity_poly.type
_entity_poly.pdbx_seq_one_letter_code
_entity_poly.pdbx_strand_id
1 'polypeptide(L)'
;MQRNVDHVKCITGNMWGICPNGTEAVGCGRSETFRNCADVAVITNTGGLPPAFADGLRRDNPFLLYYRDYNMPQNVFPLVVSNDIDSETEEDISPFVIREQVCVPSESYRVIPGMLSWCQTNCLRYPPNCPDALCHCPQVCEAIGELAGREGADVYCMDQCIVYPPRCPKKRCSCY
;
A
#
# COMPACT_ATOMS: atom_id res chain seq x y z
N MET A 1 -5.20 -14.82 9.97
CA MET A 1 -5.84 -14.03 8.91
C MET A 1 -7.30 -13.84 9.27
N GLN A 2 -7.69 -12.65 9.73
CA GLN A 2 -9.11 -12.28 9.79
C GLN A 2 -9.54 -11.98 8.35
N ARG A 3 -10.50 -12.75 7.82
CA ARG A 3 -11.22 -12.33 6.62
C ARG A 3 -12.24 -11.28 7.07
N ASN A 4 -12.09 -10.06 6.58
CA ASN A 4 -13.04 -9.00 6.83
C ASN A 4 -13.87 -8.80 5.56
N VAL A 5 -15.18 -8.62 5.73
CA VAL A 5 -16.07 -8.30 4.62
C VAL A 5 -16.38 -6.82 4.72
N ASP A 6 -15.88 -6.06 3.76
CA ASP A 6 -16.19 -4.65 3.66
C ASP A 6 -17.53 -4.48 2.95
N HIS A 7 -18.36 -3.60 3.49
CA HIS A 7 -19.71 -3.35 3.00
C HIS A 7 -19.84 -1.91 2.51
N VAL A 8 -20.16 -1.76 1.23
CA VAL A 8 -20.51 -0.46 0.65
C VAL A 8 -22.02 -0.37 0.58
N LYS A 9 -22.58 0.70 1.13
CA LYS A 9 -24.01 1.04 1.03
C LYS A 9 -24.16 2.39 0.33
N CYS A 10 -24.80 2.39 -0.82
CA CYS A 10 -25.19 3.59 -1.54
C CYS A 10 -26.70 3.79 -1.38
N ILE A 11 -27.10 4.97 -0.92
CA ILE A 11 -28.50 5.40 -0.89
C ILE A 11 -28.64 6.42 -2.02
N THR A 12 -29.50 6.17 -3.00
CA THR A 12 -29.68 7.12 -4.09
C THR A 12 -30.42 8.37 -3.59
N GLY A 13 -30.29 9.48 -4.32
CA GLY A 13 -30.92 10.75 -3.96
C GLY A 13 -31.87 11.29 -5.02
N ASN A 14 -32.25 10.49 -6.01
CA ASN A 14 -33.03 10.94 -7.17
C ASN A 14 -34.54 10.71 -7.04
N MET A 15 -35.01 10.17 -5.90
CA MET A 15 -36.43 9.97 -5.62
C MET A 15 -37.05 11.16 -4.90
N TRP A 16 -38.33 11.43 -5.16
CA TRP A 16 -39.12 12.46 -4.48
C TRP A 16 -39.80 11.88 -3.25
N GLY A 17 -39.82 12.63 -2.14
CA GLY A 17 -40.54 12.19 -0.95
C GLY A 17 -40.67 13.25 0.14
N ILE A 18 -41.34 12.88 1.23
CA ILE A 18 -41.64 13.78 2.35
C ILE A 18 -40.44 13.80 3.30
N CYS A 19 -39.93 14.99 3.58
CA CYS A 19 -38.85 15.24 4.51
C CYS A 19 -39.38 15.27 5.97
N PRO A 20 -38.50 15.18 7.00
CA PRO A 20 -38.91 15.18 8.41
C PRO A 20 -39.69 16.42 8.87
N ASN A 21 -39.53 17.54 8.17
CA ASN A 21 -40.23 18.81 8.40
C ASN A 21 -41.59 18.90 7.67
N GLY A 22 -42.04 17.83 7.00
CA GLY A 22 -43.32 17.77 6.29
C GLY A 22 -43.30 18.37 4.87
N THR A 23 -42.18 18.94 4.42
CA THR A 23 -42.04 19.42 3.03
C THR A 23 -41.67 18.27 2.09
N GLU A 24 -41.99 18.38 0.81
CA GLU A 24 -41.56 17.39 -0.18
C GLU A 24 -40.38 17.89 -1.01
N ALA A 25 -39.37 17.03 -1.19
CA ALA A 25 -38.17 17.33 -1.97
C ALA A 25 -37.53 16.06 -2.54
N VAL A 26 -36.65 16.27 -3.53
CA VAL A 26 -35.76 15.22 -4.07
C VAL A 26 -34.73 14.82 -3.01
N GLY A 27 -34.54 13.51 -2.81
CA GLY A 27 -33.66 12.94 -1.79
C GLY A 27 -34.31 12.69 -0.44
N CYS A 28 -35.58 13.08 -0.26
CA CYS A 28 -36.37 12.76 0.93
C CYS A 28 -37.25 11.52 0.71
N GLY A 29 -37.67 10.89 1.80
CA GLY A 29 -38.49 9.68 1.76
C GLY A 29 -37.70 8.39 1.52
N ARG A 30 -38.38 7.35 1.01
CA ARG A 30 -37.76 6.06 0.72
C ARG A 30 -36.98 6.17 -0.59
N SER A 31 -35.69 5.88 -0.52
CA SER A 31 -34.83 5.84 -1.70
C SER A 31 -34.29 4.45 -1.96
N GLU A 32 -33.88 4.18 -3.21
CA GLU A 32 -33.23 2.92 -3.56
C GLU A 32 -31.90 2.79 -2.83
N THR A 33 -31.66 1.58 -2.31
CA THR A 33 -30.41 1.27 -1.60
C THR A 33 -29.68 0.15 -2.32
N PHE A 34 -28.46 0.43 -2.74
CA PHE A 34 -27.56 -0.53 -3.34
C PHE A 34 -26.53 -0.94 -2.31
N ARG A 35 -26.30 -2.25 -2.16
CA ARG A 35 -25.29 -2.79 -1.25
C ARG A 35 -24.39 -3.75 -2.01
N ASN A 36 -23.10 -3.48 -1.96
CA ASN A 36 -22.07 -4.38 -2.48
C ASN A 36 -21.15 -4.79 -1.33
N CYS A 37 -20.64 -6.01 -1.42
CA CYS A 37 -19.68 -6.57 -0.48
C CYS A 37 -18.37 -6.82 -1.22
N ALA A 38 -17.24 -6.54 -0.56
CA ALA A 38 -15.93 -6.94 -1.02
C ALA A 38 -15.27 -7.79 0.06
N ASP A 39 -14.79 -8.97 -0.30
CA ASP A 39 -13.95 -9.78 0.58
C ASP A 39 -12.53 -9.22 0.52
N VAL A 40 -12.07 -8.64 1.64
CA VAL A 40 -10.75 -8.04 1.73
C VAL A 40 -9.95 -8.66 2.86
N ALA A 41 -8.63 -8.76 2.63
CA ALA A 41 -7.69 -9.15 3.66
C ALA A 41 -6.69 -8.01 3.82
N VAL A 42 -6.78 -7.30 4.94
CA VAL A 42 -5.78 -6.30 5.32
C VAL A 42 -4.62 -7.04 5.96
N ILE A 43 -3.54 -7.19 5.22
CA ILE A 43 -2.29 -7.71 5.75
C ILE A 43 -1.46 -6.53 6.25
N THR A 44 -1.34 -6.38 7.57
CA THR A 44 -0.25 -5.57 8.16
C THR A 44 1.05 -6.14 7.61
N ASN A 45 1.97 -5.28 7.13
CA ASN A 45 3.16 -5.55 6.31
C ASN A 45 4.10 -6.68 6.79
N THR A 46 3.58 -7.89 6.92
CA THR A 46 4.24 -9.15 7.19
C THR A 46 3.76 -10.02 6.04
N GLY A 47 4.59 -10.11 5.00
CA GLY A 47 4.34 -11.05 3.92
C GLY A 47 4.03 -12.41 4.54
N GLY A 48 2.80 -12.91 4.33
CA GLY A 48 2.49 -14.28 4.69
C GLY A 48 3.56 -15.17 4.06
N LEU A 49 4.08 -16.15 4.81
CA LEU A 49 5.08 -17.07 4.26
C LEU A 49 4.56 -17.57 2.90
N PRO A 50 5.27 -17.27 1.80
CA PRO A 50 4.86 -17.80 0.51
C PRO A 50 4.98 -19.33 0.57
N PRO A 51 4.10 -20.05 -0.15
CA PRO A 51 4.02 -21.49 -0.04
C PRO A 51 5.38 -22.15 -0.38
N ALA A 52 5.70 -23.24 0.32
CA ALA A 52 7.05 -23.84 0.34
C ALA A 52 7.61 -24.23 -1.03
N PHE A 53 6.77 -24.40 -2.06
CA PHE A 53 7.22 -24.70 -3.43
C PHE A 53 7.81 -23.48 -4.16
N ALA A 54 7.63 -22.27 -3.63
CA ALA A 54 8.17 -21.04 -4.20
C ALA A 54 9.60 -20.71 -3.70
N ASP A 55 10.35 -21.67 -3.15
CA ASP A 55 11.60 -21.41 -2.42
C ASP A 55 12.66 -20.60 -3.22
N GLY A 56 12.71 -20.77 -4.55
CA GLY A 56 13.53 -19.93 -5.44
C GLY A 56 13.02 -18.49 -5.54
N LEU A 57 11.77 -18.30 -5.99
CA LEU A 57 11.16 -16.97 -6.14
C LEU A 57 10.89 -16.25 -4.80
N ARG A 58 10.78 -16.99 -3.70
CA ARG A 58 10.59 -16.49 -2.33
C ARG A 58 11.84 -15.76 -1.82
N ARG A 59 13.01 -16.17 -2.28
CA ARG A 59 14.29 -15.55 -1.92
C ARG A 59 14.49 -14.23 -2.66
N ASP A 60 14.03 -14.18 -3.90
CA ASP A 60 14.20 -13.03 -4.78
C ASP A 60 13.06 -12.02 -4.65
N ASN A 61 11.82 -12.48 -4.42
CA ASN A 61 10.60 -11.65 -4.35
C ASN A 61 9.66 -12.14 -3.22
N PRO A 62 10.00 -11.94 -1.93
CA PRO A 62 9.24 -12.43 -0.78
C PRO A 62 7.81 -11.86 -0.66
N PHE A 63 7.51 -10.91 -1.53
CA PHE A 63 6.35 -10.03 -1.48
C PHE A 63 5.46 -10.10 -2.71
N LEU A 64 5.83 -10.98 -3.63
CA LEU A 64 5.05 -11.32 -4.81
C LEU A 64 3.64 -11.73 -4.40
N LEU A 65 2.65 -11.03 -4.96
CA LEU A 65 1.26 -11.46 -4.86
C LEU A 65 1.08 -12.71 -5.71
N TYR A 66 0.42 -13.72 -5.16
CA TYR A 66 0.09 -14.93 -5.88
C TYR A 66 -1.43 -15.04 -5.99
N TYR A 67 -1.93 -15.34 -7.18
CA TYR A 67 -3.31 -15.72 -7.37
C TYR A 67 -3.43 -17.24 -7.34
N ARG A 68 -4.42 -17.72 -6.59
CA ARG A 68 -4.79 -19.13 -6.54
C ARG A 68 -6.09 -19.30 -7.29
N ASP A 69 -6.05 -20.09 -8.36
CA ASP A 69 -7.26 -20.46 -9.07
C ASP A 69 -8.13 -21.36 -8.18
N TYR A 70 -9.40 -20.99 -8.00
CA TYR A 70 -10.37 -21.74 -7.21
C TYR A 70 -10.65 -23.13 -7.83
N ASN A 71 -10.62 -23.23 -9.16
CA ASN A 71 -10.89 -24.47 -9.87
C ASN A 71 -9.67 -25.39 -9.93
N MET A 72 -8.47 -24.85 -9.66
CA MET A 72 -7.22 -25.58 -9.72
C MET A 72 -6.33 -25.25 -8.51
N PRO A 73 -6.70 -25.72 -7.30
CA PRO A 73 -6.10 -25.30 -6.04
C PRO A 73 -4.64 -25.71 -5.86
N GLN A 74 -4.09 -26.53 -6.77
CA GLN A 74 -2.68 -26.95 -6.82
C GLN A 74 -1.82 -25.98 -7.64
N ASN A 75 -2.43 -25.13 -8.48
CA ASN A 75 -1.72 -24.18 -9.32
C ASN A 75 -1.85 -22.77 -8.72
N VAL A 76 -0.71 -22.21 -8.34
CA VAL A 76 -0.60 -20.87 -7.77
C VAL A 76 0.32 -20.09 -8.70
N PHE A 77 -0.21 -19.02 -9.28
CA PHE A 77 0.52 -18.21 -10.27
C PHE A 77 0.93 -16.87 -9.66
N PRO A 78 2.15 -16.39 -9.90
CA PRO A 78 2.54 -15.05 -9.51
C PRO A 78 1.72 -14.02 -10.30
N LEU A 79 1.13 -13.05 -9.60
CA LEU A 79 0.47 -11.92 -10.22
C LEU A 79 1.55 -10.94 -10.67
N VAL A 80 1.76 -10.87 -11.99
CA VAL A 80 2.65 -9.90 -12.61
C VAL A 80 1.78 -8.91 -13.39
N VAL A 81 1.78 -7.65 -12.97
CA VAL A 81 1.15 -6.56 -13.75
C VAL A 81 2.27 -5.97 -14.61
N SER A 82 2.37 -6.41 -15.86
CA SER A 82 3.23 -5.77 -16.85
C SER A 82 2.42 -4.71 -17.59
N ASN A 83 2.94 -3.49 -17.68
CA ASN A 83 2.44 -2.48 -18.62
C ASN A 83 3.11 -2.61 -20.00
N ASP A 84 4.09 -3.51 -20.13
CA ASP A 84 4.83 -3.70 -21.36
C ASP A 84 4.22 -4.87 -22.14
N ILE A 85 3.32 -4.51 -23.06
CA ILE A 85 2.96 -5.34 -24.22
C ILE A 85 4.11 -5.14 -25.19
N ASP A 86 5.09 -6.04 -25.20
CA ASP A 86 5.96 -6.39 -26.34
C ASP A 86 7.26 -7.04 -25.83
N SER A 87 7.22 -8.34 -25.51
CA SER A 87 8.38 -9.22 -25.70
C SER A 87 7.96 -10.69 -25.69
N GLU A 88 8.17 -11.36 -26.83
CA GLU A 88 7.93 -12.79 -27.05
C GLU A 88 9.00 -13.69 -26.39
N THR A 89 9.48 -13.32 -25.21
CA THR A 89 10.48 -14.11 -24.48
C THR A 89 10.03 -14.31 -23.04
N GLU A 90 9.70 -15.56 -22.70
CA GLU A 90 9.18 -16.00 -21.39
C GLU A 90 10.19 -15.90 -20.21
N GLU A 91 11.34 -15.23 -20.36
CA GLU A 91 12.43 -15.34 -19.39
C GLU A 91 12.61 -14.16 -18.41
N ASP A 92 11.84 -13.06 -18.50
CA ASP A 92 12.07 -11.92 -17.58
C ASP A 92 10.81 -11.18 -17.13
N ILE A 93 9.72 -11.92 -16.90
CA ILE A 93 8.51 -11.36 -16.28
C ILE A 93 8.73 -11.34 -14.75
N SER A 94 9.54 -10.40 -14.29
CA SER A 94 9.75 -10.13 -12.87
C SER A 94 8.58 -9.30 -12.32
N PRO A 95 7.83 -9.81 -11.34
CA PRO A 95 6.76 -9.04 -10.74
C PRO A 95 7.32 -8.00 -9.78
N PHE A 96 7.12 -6.75 -10.16
CA PHE A 96 7.57 -5.59 -9.42
C PHE A 96 6.62 -5.27 -8.26
N VAL A 97 6.88 -5.85 -7.08
CA VAL A 97 6.24 -5.39 -5.84
C VAL A 97 7.25 -4.55 -5.06
N ILE A 98 7.42 -3.27 -5.44
CA ILE A 98 8.13 -2.33 -4.57
C ILE A 98 7.27 -2.10 -3.34
N ARG A 99 7.75 -2.52 -2.16
CA ARG A 99 7.12 -2.16 -0.87
C ARG A 99 7.53 -0.77 -0.39
N GLU A 100 8.72 -0.37 -0.76
CA GLU A 100 9.35 0.87 -0.34
C GLU A 100 8.90 2.04 -1.23
N GLN A 101 7.98 2.86 -0.72
CA GLN A 101 7.51 4.03 -1.46
C GLN A 101 8.54 5.18 -1.43
N VAL A 102 9.38 5.20 -0.39
CA VAL A 102 10.43 6.21 -0.22
C VAL A 102 11.66 5.61 0.47
N CYS A 103 12.83 5.98 -0.03
CA CYS A 103 14.11 5.66 0.59
C CYS A 103 14.85 6.96 0.89
N VAL A 104 15.29 7.11 2.15
CA VAL A 104 15.95 8.31 2.64
C VAL A 104 17.39 8.03 3.04
N PRO A 105 18.29 9.00 2.90
CA PRO A 105 19.65 8.83 3.37
C PRO A 105 19.69 8.75 4.90
N SER A 106 20.64 7.97 5.41
CA SER A 106 20.97 7.94 6.83
C SER A 106 21.46 9.32 7.31
N GLU A 107 21.42 9.54 8.63
CA GLU A 107 21.71 10.85 9.24
C GLU A 107 23.06 11.42 8.79
N SER A 108 24.06 10.56 8.57
CA SER A 108 25.42 10.92 8.13
C SER A 108 25.50 11.42 6.68
N TYR A 109 24.63 10.94 5.79
CA TYR A 109 24.70 11.21 4.34
C TYR A 109 23.62 12.18 3.85
N ARG A 110 22.71 12.61 4.74
CA ARG A 110 21.60 13.53 4.42
C ARG A 110 22.04 14.91 3.93
N VAL A 111 23.23 15.38 4.34
CA VAL A 111 23.75 16.70 3.97
C VAL A 111 24.26 16.74 2.52
N ILE A 112 24.54 15.57 1.92
CA ILE A 112 25.09 15.49 0.58
C ILE A 112 23.97 15.77 -0.45
N PRO A 113 24.15 16.78 -1.32
CA PRO A 113 23.15 17.09 -2.34
C PRO A 113 23.00 15.91 -3.31
N GLY A 114 21.74 15.56 -3.63
CA GLY A 114 21.43 14.44 -4.53
C GLY A 114 21.42 13.05 -3.87
N MET A 115 21.79 12.94 -2.59
CA MET A 115 21.75 11.64 -1.90
C MET A 115 20.31 11.10 -1.77
N LEU A 116 19.33 11.98 -1.56
CA LEU A 116 17.92 11.61 -1.51
C LEU A 116 17.45 10.95 -2.81
N SER A 117 17.75 11.55 -3.97
CA SER A 117 17.43 10.96 -5.27
C SER A 117 18.24 9.70 -5.56
N TRP A 118 19.48 9.61 -5.06
CA TRP A 118 20.29 8.41 -5.21
C TRP A 118 19.69 7.23 -4.46
N CYS A 119 19.30 7.42 -3.20
CA CYS A 119 18.62 6.39 -2.41
C CYS A 119 17.31 5.98 -3.07
N GLN A 120 16.49 6.94 -3.50
CA GLN A 120 15.22 6.65 -4.18
C GLN A 120 15.42 5.81 -5.43
N THR A 121 16.42 6.11 -6.26
CA THR A 121 16.63 5.39 -7.53
C THR A 121 17.34 4.05 -7.34
N ASN A 122 18.33 3.94 -6.47
CA ASN A 122 19.15 2.73 -6.36
C ASN A 122 18.56 1.69 -5.40
N CYS A 123 17.87 2.13 -4.34
CA CYS A 123 17.20 1.22 -3.42
C CYS A 123 15.93 0.63 -4.03
N LEU A 124 15.16 1.42 -4.78
CA LEU A 124 13.89 0.96 -5.40
C LEU A 124 14.08 0.27 -6.76
N ARG A 125 15.32 0.16 -7.25
CA ARG A 125 15.64 -0.59 -8.47
C ARG A 125 15.65 -2.08 -8.17
N TYR A 126 15.38 -2.91 -9.17
CA TYR A 126 15.60 -4.35 -9.10
C TYR A 126 16.81 -4.76 -9.96
N PRO A 127 17.76 -5.54 -9.44
CA PRO A 127 17.97 -5.87 -8.02
C PRO A 127 18.31 -4.61 -7.19
N PRO A 128 17.87 -4.52 -5.92
CA PRO A 128 18.11 -3.33 -5.09
C PRO A 128 19.57 -3.17 -4.74
N ASN A 129 20.08 -1.95 -4.91
CA ASN A 129 21.42 -1.57 -4.47
C ASN A 129 21.31 -0.54 -3.34
N CYS A 130 20.90 -1.03 -2.17
CA CYS A 130 20.65 -0.23 -0.98
C CYS A 130 21.57 -0.65 0.17
N PRO A 131 22.76 -0.06 0.30
CA PRO A 131 23.60 -0.31 1.48
C PRO A 131 23.00 0.39 2.72
N ASP A 132 22.73 -0.39 3.77
CA ASP A 132 22.08 0.06 5.02
C ASP A 132 22.79 1.23 5.71
N ALA A 133 24.11 1.37 5.50
CA ALA A 133 24.89 2.47 6.05
C ALA A 133 24.57 3.82 5.39
N LEU A 134 24.15 3.83 4.12
CA LEU A 134 23.91 5.05 3.34
C LEU A 134 22.43 5.41 3.29
N CYS A 135 21.56 4.42 3.09
CA CYS A 135 20.14 4.63 2.85
C CYS A 135 19.30 3.69 3.71
N HIS A 136 18.11 4.16 4.07
CA HIS A 136 17.10 3.40 4.80
C HIS A 136 15.72 3.71 4.23
N CYS A 137 14.87 2.70 4.09
CA CYS A 137 13.56 2.81 3.45
C CYS A 137 12.46 2.52 4.49
N PRO A 138 12.00 3.55 5.23
CA PRO A 138 11.08 3.34 6.33
C PRO A 138 9.73 2.82 5.82
N GLN A 139 9.17 1.88 6.57
CA GLN A 139 7.85 1.30 6.29
C GLN A 139 6.82 1.71 7.33
N VAL A 140 7.28 2.10 8.51
CA VAL A 140 6.43 2.48 9.63
C VAL A 140 6.85 3.86 10.11
N CYS A 141 5.86 4.71 10.37
CA CYS A 141 6.06 6.01 10.98
C CYS A 141 5.10 6.16 12.14
N GLU A 142 5.65 6.59 13.28
CA GLU A 142 4.91 6.84 14.51
C GLU A 142 4.98 8.32 14.88
N ALA A 143 3.89 8.84 15.44
CA ALA A 143 3.83 10.19 15.96
C ALA A 143 4.58 10.30 17.29
N ILE A 144 5.52 11.24 17.35
CA ILE A 144 6.33 11.56 18.53
C ILE A 144 6.09 13.00 18.99
N GLY A 145 6.54 13.32 20.21
CA GLY A 145 6.45 14.67 20.76
C GLY A 145 5.01 15.13 20.95
N GLU A 146 4.65 16.27 20.35
CA GLU A 146 3.32 16.92 20.52
C GLU A 146 2.16 16.12 19.90
N LEU A 147 2.46 15.26 18.93
CA LEU A 147 1.45 14.45 18.22
C LEU A 147 1.30 13.04 18.81
N ALA A 148 2.17 12.65 19.76
CA ALA A 148 2.15 11.32 20.34
C ALA A 148 0.78 11.01 21.01
N GLY A 149 0.21 9.86 20.68
CA GLY A 149 -1.03 9.36 21.27
C GLY A 149 -2.32 10.07 20.81
N ARG A 150 -2.24 10.97 19.83
CA ARG A 150 -3.45 11.56 19.22
C ARG A 150 -4.01 10.62 18.16
N GLU A 151 -5.33 10.46 18.15
CA GLU A 151 -6.02 9.63 17.16
C GLU A 151 -5.76 10.16 15.74
N GLY A 152 -5.27 9.30 14.84
CA GLY A 152 -4.93 9.65 13.45
C GLY A 152 -3.56 10.31 13.26
N ALA A 153 -2.76 10.52 14.32
CA ALA A 153 -1.45 11.16 14.18
C ALA A 153 -0.40 10.28 13.48
N ASP A 154 -0.45 8.96 13.68
CA ASP A 154 0.44 8.02 12.99
C ASP A 154 0.16 8.00 11.48
N VAL A 155 -1.12 8.08 11.10
CA VAL A 155 -1.55 8.20 9.70
C VAL A 155 -1.02 9.51 9.09
N TYR A 156 -1.13 10.63 9.81
CA TYR A 156 -0.53 11.89 9.37
C TYR A 156 0.99 11.76 9.15
N CYS A 157 1.70 11.08 10.05
CA CYS A 157 3.13 10.85 9.90
C CYS A 157 3.44 9.98 8.68
N MET A 158 2.68 8.90 8.46
CA MET A 158 2.81 8.07 7.26
C MET A 158 2.60 8.89 5.98
N ASP A 159 1.55 9.70 5.92
CA ASP A 159 1.22 10.53 4.74
C ASP A 159 2.27 11.60 4.42
N GLN A 160 2.99 12.11 5.42
CA GLN A 160 4.02 13.14 5.22
C GLN A 160 5.42 12.57 5.00
N CYS A 161 5.70 11.41 5.60
CA CYS A 161 7.04 10.84 5.65
C CYS A 161 7.25 9.72 4.62
N ILE A 162 6.24 8.89 4.35
CA ILE A 162 6.31 7.75 3.41
C ILE A 162 5.86 8.19 2.00
N VAL A 163 6.30 9.38 1.58
CA VAL A 163 6.00 9.97 0.27
C VAL A 163 7.27 10.60 -0.30
N TYR A 164 7.48 10.51 -1.61
CA TYR A 164 8.59 11.18 -2.29
C TYR A 164 8.14 12.46 -3.00
N PRO A 165 8.79 13.62 -2.79
CA PRO A 165 9.86 13.88 -1.82
C PRO A 165 9.31 13.96 -0.37
N PRO A 166 10.05 13.43 0.63
CA PRO A 166 9.56 13.35 2.00
C PRO A 166 9.49 14.72 2.65
N ARG A 167 8.32 15.05 3.20
CA ARG A 167 8.07 16.28 3.97
C ARG A 167 7.94 15.97 5.46
N CYS A 168 8.78 15.06 5.93
CA CYS A 168 8.68 14.48 7.25
C CYS A 168 9.10 15.46 8.37
N PRO A 169 8.20 15.83 9.30
CA PRO A 169 8.55 16.68 10.43
C PRO A 169 9.31 15.87 11.51
N LYS A 170 10.65 15.91 11.48
CA LYS A 170 11.55 15.15 12.39
C LYS A 170 11.24 15.23 13.89
N LYS A 171 10.66 16.34 14.37
CA LYS A 171 10.35 16.55 15.79
C LYS A 171 9.00 15.95 16.22
N ARG A 172 8.17 15.58 15.24
CA ARG A 172 6.79 15.14 15.45
C ARG A 172 6.51 13.74 14.88
N CYS A 173 7.38 13.24 14.01
CA CYS A 173 7.27 11.91 13.42
C CYS A 173 8.62 11.20 13.46
N SER A 174 8.62 9.94 13.86
CA SER A 174 9.76 9.03 13.82
C SER A 174 9.45 7.88 12.87
N CYS A 175 10.33 7.60 11.91
CA CYS A 175 10.11 6.58 10.90
C CYS A 175 11.30 5.62 10.85
N TYR A 176 11.00 4.33 10.69
CA TYR A 176 11.96 3.22 10.68
C TYR A 176 11.49 2.05 9.81
#